data_AF-A0A6V8CEF7-F1
#
_entry.id   AF-A0A6V8CEF7-F1
#
_cell.length_a   1.000
_cell.length_b   1.000
_cell.length_c   1.000
_cell.angle_alpha   90.00
_cell.angle_beta   90.00
_cell.angle_gamma   90.00
#
_symmetry.space_group_name_H-M   'P 1'
#
loop_
_entity.id
_entity.type
_entity.pdbx_description
1 polymer ?
#
loop_
_entity_poly.entity_id
_entity_poly.type
_entity_poly.pdbx_seq_one_letter_code
_entity_poly.pdbx_strand_id
1 'polypeptide(L)'
;DLFEVRCKTWDDLRAYCYKVASAVGLVLIEVYGYKDQSARLHAIDMGIQLQMINVLRDVVEDYDDNRVYVPIDVLNHHGISIEELPTNVLVGDSRWTAFVNEYVSQIRRHMSSGRRLLPLLNSRARVQPRLMCEAYEAILAEIMRRSGDVFSSRPTISVYAKVKLGFKTWLRKQFLFLTR
;
A
#
# COMPACT_ATOMS: atom_id res chain seq x y z
N ASP A 1 -16.46 -3.01 -1.27
CA ASP A 1 -17.71 -3.16 -0.50
C ASP A 1 -18.93 -2.91 -1.38
N LEU A 2 -20.07 -3.55 -1.09
CA LEU A 2 -21.32 -3.37 -1.84
C LEU A 2 -22.13 -2.13 -1.40
N PHE A 3 -21.66 -1.43 -0.37
CA PHE A 3 -22.31 -0.27 0.24
C PHE A 3 -21.32 0.88 0.41
N GLU A 4 -21.86 2.05 0.74
CA GLU A 4 -21.09 3.24 1.14
C GLU A 4 -20.13 2.91 2.30
N VAL A 5 -18.91 3.44 2.24
CA VAL A 5 -17.90 3.27 3.27
C VAL A 5 -17.36 4.62 3.71
N ARG A 6 -17.32 4.85 5.02
CA ARG A 6 -16.68 6.02 5.62
C ARG A 6 -15.84 5.60 6.82
N CYS A 7 -14.54 5.51 6.63
CA CYS A 7 -13.58 5.25 7.70
C CYS A 7 -13.42 6.51 8.55
N LYS A 8 -13.86 6.47 9.81
CA LYS A 8 -13.81 7.64 10.68
C LYS A 8 -12.43 7.85 11.27
N THR A 9 -11.74 6.75 11.58
CA THR A 9 -10.48 6.73 12.35
C THR A 9 -9.41 5.87 11.70
N TRP A 10 -8.17 5.99 12.20
CA TRP A 10 -7.09 5.05 11.86
C TRP A 10 -7.46 3.59 12.14
N ASP A 11 -8.23 3.30 13.19
CA ASP A 11 -8.66 1.94 13.52
C ASP A 11 -9.62 1.37 12.49
N ASP A 12 -10.54 2.19 11.98
CA ASP A 12 -11.46 1.78 10.91
C ASP A 12 -10.69 1.42 9.64
N LEU A 13 -9.73 2.28 9.25
CA LEU A 13 -8.86 2.02 8.10
C LEU A 13 -8.06 0.73 8.32
N ARG A 14 -7.44 0.54 9.49
CA ARG A 14 -6.68 -0.69 9.80
C ARG A 14 -7.56 -1.94 9.74
N ALA A 15 -8.77 -1.88 10.31
CA ALA A 15 -9.71 -2.99 10.29
C ALA A 15 -10.17 -3.32 8.85
N TYR A 16 -10.39 -2.30 8.03
CA TYR A 16 -10.65 -2.47 6.60
C TYR A 16 -9.47 -3.14 5.89
N CYS A 17 -8.26 -2.59 6.03
CA CYS A 17 -7.05 -3.17 5.42
C CYS A 17 -6.80 -4.62 5.86
N TYR A 18 -7.08 -4.94 7.12
CA TYR A 18 -6.97 -6.30 7.63
C TYR A 18 -7.88 -7.25 6.84
N LYS A 19 -9.16 -6.89 6.69
CA LYS A 19 -10.18 -7.73 6.03
C LYS A 19 -9.88 -7.95 4.56
N VAL A 20 -9.46 -6.90 3.84
CA VAL A 20 -9.34 -6.97 2.36
C VAL A 20 -7.95 -7.35 1.86
N ALA A 21 -6.90 -7.20 2.69
CA ALA A 21 -5.52 -7.47 2.28
C ALA A 21 -4.79 -8.42 3.23
N SER A 22 -4.82 -8.18 4.54
CA SER A 22 -4.11 -9.05 5.50
C SER A 22 -4.67 -10.46 5.54
N ALA A 23 -6.00 -10.62 5.46
CA ALA A 23 -6.63 -11.94 5.39
C ALA A 23 -6.14 -12.76 4.19
N VAL A 24 -6.01 -12.11 3.02
CA VAL A 24 -5.44 -12.73 1.81
C VAL A 24 -3.97 -13.09 2.03
N GLY A 25 -3.18 -12.19 2.62
CA GLY A 25 -1.79 -12.43 2.97
C GLY A 25 -1.62 -13.65 3.89
N LEU A 26 -2.49 -13.79 4.90
CA LEU A 26 -2.49 -14.93 5.82
C LEU A 26 -2.76 -16.25 5.09
N VAL A 27 -3.66 -16.29 4.11
CA VAL A 27 -3.88 -17.49 3.28
C VAL A 27 -2.66 -17.79 2.40
N LEU A 28 -2.09 -16.75 1.78
CA LEU A 28 -0.95 -16.91 0.86
C LEU A 28 0.30 -17.47 1.55
N ILE A 29 0.57 -17.07 2.81
CA ILE A 29 1.74 -17.61 3.52
C ILE A 29 1.62 -19.10 3.83
N GLU A 30 0.40 -19.63 4.03
CA GLU A 30 0.19 -21.07 4.20
C GLU A 30 0.53 -21.83 2.91
N VAL A 31 0.24 -21.24 1.75
CA VAL A 31 0.61 -21.80 0.43
C VAL A 31 2.12 -21.67 0.16
N TYR A 32 2.73 -20.54 0.52
CA TYR A 32 4.16 -20.32 0.32
C TYR A 32 5.04 -21.14 1.25
N GLY A 33 4.51 -21.50 2.43
CA GLY A 33 5.24 -22.15 3.50
C GLY A 33 6.18 -21.18 4.23
N TYR A 34 6.21 -21.31 5.55
CA TYR A 34 7.08 -20.55 6.45
C TYR A 34 7.54 -21.41 7.62
N LYS A 35 8.65 -21.03 8.25
CA LYS A 35 9.25 -21.80 9.35
C LYS A 35 8.88 -21.29 10.75
N ASP A 36 8.54 -20.02 10.86
CA ASP A 36 8.30 -19.32 12.13
C ASP A 36 6.91 -18.71 12.13
N GLN A 37 6.13 -18.97 13.17
CA GLN A 37 4.77 -18.45 13.36
C GLN A 37 4.72 -16.92 13.42
N SER A 38 5.82 -16.25 13.74
CA SER A 38 5.95 -14.78 13.64
C SER A 38 5.67 -14.26 12.22
N ALA A 39 5.80 -15.10 11.19
CA ALA A 39 5.43 -14.77 9.81
C ALA A 39 3.97 -14.30 9.69
N ARG A 40 3.05 -14.80 10.51
CA ARG A 40 1.64 -14.37 10.49
C ARG A 40 1.49 -12.89 10.84
N LEU A 41 2.21 -12.42 11.85
CA LEU A 41 2.20 -11.01 12.26
C LEU A 41 2.78 -10.12 11.14
N HIS A 42 3.90 -10.52 10.55
CA HIS A 42 4.50 -9.76 9.45
C HIS A 42 3.67 -9.80 8.17
N ALA A 43 2.91 -10.88 7.92
CA ALA A 43 1.96 -10.96 6.82
C ALA A 43 0.77 -10.01 7.01
N ILE A 44 0.29 -9.87 8.26
CA ILE A 44 -0.75 -8.89 8.58
C ILE A 44 -0.25 -7.48 8.25
N ASP A 45 0.93 -7.10 8.75
CA ASP A 45 1.50 -5.77 8.51
C ASP A 45 1.80 -5.53 7.03
N MET A 46 2.27 -6.55 6.30
CA MET A 46 2.44 -6.46 4.84
C MET A 46 1.09 -6.22 4.14
N GLY A 47 0.02 -6.88 4.54
CA GLY A 47 -1.31 -6.60 3.99
C GLY A 47 -1.74 -5.16 4.25
N ILE A 48 -1.56 -4.68 5.50
CA ILE A 48 -1.93 -3.33 5.91
C ILE A 48 -1.16 -2.28 5.10
N GLN A 49 0.18 -2.34 5.05
CA GLN A 49 0.96 -1.32 4.33
C GLN A 49 0.60 -1.26 2.84
N LEU A 50 0.37 -2.41 2.19
CA LEU A 50 0.02 -2.44 0.77
C LEU A 50 -1.36 -1.82 0.54
N GLN A 51 -2.34 -2.14 1.37
CA GLN A 51 -3.69 -1.60 1.21
C GLN A 51 -3.76 -0.12 1.58
N MET A 52 -3.01 0.33 2.58
CA MET A 52 -2.92 1.76 2.90
C MET A 52 -2.35 2.56 1.72
N ILE A 53 -1.36 2.02 0.98
CA ILE A 53 -0.84 2.64 -0.25
C ILE A 53 -1.91 2.69 -1.35
N ASN A 54 -2.72 1.62 -1.52
CA ASN A 54 -3.84 1.64 -2.46
C ASN A 54 -4.85 2.73 -2.11
N VAL A 55 -5.30 2.78 -0.85
CA VAL A 55 -6.25 3.78 -0.36
C VAL A 55 -5.73 5.20 -0.61
N LEU A 56 -4.45 5.46 -0.34
CA LEU A 56 -3.87 6.79 -0.56
C LEU A 56 -3.76 7.14 -2.06
N ARG A 57 -3.46 6.16 -2.91
CA ARG A 57 -3.33 6.36 -4.36
C ARG A 57 -4.67 6.65 -5.03
N ASP A 58 -5.74 6.04 -4.53
CA ASP A 58 -7.05 5.94 -5.19
C ASP A 58 -8.12 6.84 -4.53
N VAL A 59 -7.70 7.87 -3.78
CA VAL A 59 -8.60 8.74 -3.00
C VAL A 59 -9.72 9.36 -3.85
N VAL A 60 -9.41 9.80 -5.07
CA VAL A 60 -10.39 10.42 -5.97
C VAL A 60 -11.36 9.39 -6.50
N GLU A 61 -10.84 8.29 -7.04
CA GLU A 61 -11.66 7.21 -7.59
C GLU A 61 -12.56 6.57 -6.52
N ASP A 62 -12.04 6.37 -5.30
CA ASP A 62 -12.82 5.87 -4.18
C ASP A 62 -13.95 6.85 -3.81
N TYR A 63 -13.67 8.16 -3.80
CA TYR A 63 -14.68 9.18 -3.51
C TYR A 63 -15.81 9.17 -4.56
N ASP A 64 -15.47 9.09 -5.84
CA ASP A 64 -16.44 9.01 -6.95
C ASP A 64 -17.34 7.77 -6.84
N ASP A 65 -16.81 6.68 -6.28
CA ASP A 65 -17.55 5.45 -5.95
C ASP A 65 -18.37 5.55 -4.64
N ASN A 66 -18.50 6.74 -4.05
CA ASN A 66 -19.11 7.00 -2.74
C ASN A 66 -18.41 6.27 -1.58
N ARG A 67 -17.07 6.25 -1.59
CA ARG A 67 -16.25 5.62 -0.55
C ARG A 67 -15.16 6.56 -0.07
N VAL A 68 -14.99 6.61 1.24
CA VAL A 68 -13.91 7.37 1.89
C VAL A 68 -13.21 6.45 2.87
N TYR A 69 -12.07 5.88 2.43
CA TYR A 69 -11.26 4.99 3.26
C TYR A 69 -10.17 5.72 4.05
N VAL A 70 -9.71 6.87 3.57
CA VAL A 70 -8.80 7.72 4.35
C VAL A 70 -9.49 8.16 5.66
N PRO A 71 -8.79 8.21 6.81
CA PRO A 71 -9.42 8.54 8.08
C PRO A 71 -9.93 9.98 8.10
N ILE A 72 -11.24 10.11 8.29
CA ILE A 72 -11.93 11.41 8.27
C ILE A 72 -11.49 12.31 9.44
N ASP A 73 -11.25 11.74 10.62
CA ASP A 73 -10.74 12.49 11.78
C ASP A 73 -9.37 13.12 11.51
N VAL A 74 -8.49 12.41 10.81
CA VAL A 74 -7.17 12.89 10.41
C VAL A 74 -7.29 13.96 9.34
N LEU A 75 -8.15 13.78 8.33
CA LEU A 75 -8.42 14.85 7.36
C LEU A 75 -8.88 16.14 8.06
N ASN A 76 -9.85 16.02 8.97
CA ASN A 76 -10.36 17.14 9.75
C ASN A 76 -9.28 17.77 10.64
N HIS A 77 -8.36 16.96 11.21
CA HIS A 77 -7.23 17.47 11.99
C HIS A 77 -6.30 18.36 11.16
N HIS A 78 -6.12 18.05 9.87
CA HIS A 78 -5.38 18.89 8.92
C HIS A 78 -6.27 19.98 8.28
N GLY A 79 -7.52 20.12 8.73
CA GLY A 79 -8.47 21.13 8.25
C GLY A 79 -9.00 20.86 6.85
N ILE A 80 -9.09 19.61 6.42
CA ILE A 80 -9.57 19.18 5.10
C ILE A 80 -10.95 18.54 5.24
N SER A 81 -11.93 19.06 4.51
CA SER A 81 -13.25 18.42 4.38
C SER A 81 -13.21 17.32 3.33
N ILE A 82 -14.04 16.29 3.50
CA ILE A 82 -14.13 15.20 2.51
C ILE A 82 -14.63 15.67 1.15
N GLU A 83 -15.44 16.73 1.10
CA GLU A 83 -15.96 17.33 -0.11
C GLU A 83 -14.87 18.04 -0.93
N GLU A 84 -13.70 18.30 -0.35
CA GLU A 84 -12.53 18.83 -1.06
C GLU A 84 -11.77 17.73 -1.84
N LEU A 85 -11.95 16.43 -1.49
CA LEU A 85 -11.22 15.30 -2.09
C LEU A 85 -11.38 15.15 -3.62
N PRO A 86 -12.56 15.32 -4.25
CA PRO A 86 -12.67 15.22 -5.71
C PRO A 86 -12.21 16.49 -6.44
N THR A 87 -11.68 17.50 -5.74
CA THR A 87 -11.39 18.81 -6.32
C THR A 87 -9.89 19.07 -6.46
N ASN A 88 -9.53 19.91 -7.43
CA ASN A 88 -8.13 20.32 -7.61
C ASN A 88 -7.64 21.33 -6.54
N VAL A 89 -8.47 21.70 -5.55
CA VAL A 89 -8.09 22.71 -4.54
C VAL A 89 -6.97 22.21 -3.63
N LEU A 90 -6.81 20.89 -3.50
CA LEU A 90 -5.78 20.26 -2.67
C LEU A 90 -4.45 20.06 -3.42
N VAL A 91 -4.38 20.37 -4.72
CA VAL A 91 -3.14 20.28 -5.50
C VAL A 91 -2.17 21.36 -5.06
N GLY A 92 -1.04 20.96 -4.47
CA GLY A 92 -0.06 21.88 -3.91
C GLY A 92 -0.45 22.50 -2.55
N ASP A 93 -1.55 22.05 -1.94
CA ASP A 93 -1.97 22.50 -0.61
C ASP A 93 -1.05 21.92 0.48
N SER A 94 -0.60 22.78 1.39
CA SER A 94 0.23 22.39 2.52
C SER A 94 -0.52 21.52 3.53
N ARG A 95 -1.83 21.70 3.69
CA ARG A 95 -2.71 20.84 4.52
C ARG A 95 -2.67 19.40 4.02
N TRP A 96 -2.86 19.21 2.71
CA TRP A 96 -2.81 17.88 2.10
C TRP A 96 -1.41 17.27 2.20
N THR A 97 -0.38 18.07 1.94
CA THR A 97 1.01 17.61 2.10
C THR A 97 1.29 17.14 3.53
N ALA A 98 0.80 17.84 4.55
CA ALA A 98 0.92 17.46 5.95
C ALA A 98 0.16 16.17 6.27
N PHE A 99 -1.08 16.04 5.80
CA PHE A 99 -1.88 14.81 5.90
C PHE A 99 -1.14 13.60 5.30
N VAL A 100 -0.63 13.74 4.08
CA VAL A 100 0.11 12.66 3.39
C VAL A 100 1.35 12.26 4.17
N ASN A 101 2.10 13.21 4.73
CA ASN A 101 3.27 12.91 5.54
C ASN A 101 2.93 12.10 6.81
N GLU A 102 1.84 12.44 7.50
CA GLU A 102 1.35 11.67 8.64
C GLU A 102 0.91 10.26 8.20
N TYR A 103 0.14 10.17 7.12
CA TYR A 103 -0.34 8.90 6.58
C TYR A 103 0.81 7.97 6.17
N VAL A 104 1.83 8.52 5.51
CA VAL A 104 3.03 7.79 5.10
C VAL A 104 3.85 7.34 6.32
N SER A 105 3.85 8.11 7.42
CA SER A 105 4.45 7.66 8.68
C SER A 105 3.78 6.39 9.21
N GLN A 106 2.44 6.31 9.13
CA GLN A 106 1.71 5.09 9.51
C GLN A 106 2.03 3.92 8.59
N ILE A 107 2.07 4.14 7.26
CA ILE A 107 2.49 3.11 6.30
C ILE A 107 3.88 2.57 6.67
N ARG A 108 4.85 3.45 6.94
CA ARG A 108 6.24 3.08 7.23
C ARG A 108 6.37 2.23 8.50
N ARG A 109 5.53 2.44 9.51
CA ARG A 109 5.48 1.59 10.71
C ARG A 109 5.15 0.14 10.33
N HIS A 110 4.11 -0.07 9.53
CA HIS A 110 3.76 -1.39 9.02
C HIS A 110 4.80 -1.95 8.05
N MET A 111 5.42 -1.12 7.20
CA MET A 111 6.49 -1.55 6.29
C MET A 111 7.70 -2.12 7.02
N SER A 112 8.08 -1.51 8.15
CA SER A 112 9.20 -1.99 8.96
C SER A 112 8.99 -3.45 9.42
N SER A 113 7.73 -3.83 9.67
CA SER A 113 7.33 -5.18 10.04
C SER A 113 7.10 -6.08 8.84
N GLY A 114 6.37 -5.62 7.83
CA GLY A 114 6.08 -6.38 6.62
C GLY A 114 7.33 -6.87 5.90
N ARG A 115 8.40 -6.06 5.86
CA ARG A 115 9.68 -6.46 5.25
C ARG A 115 10.34 -7.67 5.94
N ARG A 116 10.06 -7.89 7.23
CA ARG A 116 10.56 -9.05 7.99
C ARG A 116 9.84 -10.35 7.62
N LEU A 117 8.72 -10.29 6.92
CA LEU A 117 8.04 -11.50 6.41
C LEU A 117 8.92 -12.26 5.42
N LEU A 118 9.51 -11.52 4.47
CA LEU A 118 10.18 -12.12 3.32
C LEU A 118 11.20 -13.20 3.74
N PRO A 119 12.12 -12.97 4.70
CA PRO A 119 13.10 -13.99 5.11
C PRO A 119 12.50 -15.24 5.76
N LEU A 120 11.28 -15.17 6.28
CA LEU A 120 10.61 -16.29 6.94
C LEU A 120 9.91 -17.25 5.96
N LEU A 121 9.63 -16.76 4.75
CA LEU A 121 8.99 -17.54 3.68
C LEU A 121 9.99 -18.48 3.01
N ASN A 122 9.48 -19.58 2.46
CA ASN A 122 10.26 -20.48 1.60
C ASN A 122 10.99 -19.70 0.48
N SER A 123 12.27 -20.00 0.29
CA SER A 123 13.15 -19.29 -0.64
C SER A 123 12.65 -19.27 -2.09
N ARG A 124 11.95 -20.32 -2.53
CA ARG A 124 11.38 -20.41 -3.88
C ARG A 124 10.08 -19.60 -4.02
N ALA A 125 9.26 -19.57 -2.97
CA ALA A 125 7.95 -18.92 -2.99
C ALA A 125 8.03 -17.40 -2.74
N ARG A 126 9.06 -16.92 -2.02
CA ARG A 126 9.17 -15.51 -1.61
C ARG A 126 9.42 -14.49 -2.73
N VAL A 127 9.61 -14.93 -3.97
CA VAL A 127 9.84 -14.04 -5.12
C VAL A 127 8.60 -13.21 -5.41
N GLN A 128 7.42 -13.83 -5.46
CA GLN A 128 6.16 -13.14 -5.73
C GLN A 128 5.85 -12.03 -4.70
N PRO A 129 5.86 -12.30 -3.37
CA PRO A 129 5.49 -11.27 -2.39
C PRO A 129 6.53 -10.15 -2.35
N ARG A 130 7.80 -10.45 -2.65
CA ARG A 130 8.83 -9.43 -2.82
C ARG A 130 8.52 -8.49 -3.98
N LEU A 131 8.13 -9.01 -5.14
CA LEU A 131 7.80 -8.17 -6.30
C LEU A 131 6.59 -7.29 -6.03
N MET A 132 5.59 -7.83 -5.33
CA MET A 132 4.44 -7.05 -4.88
C MET A 132 4.89 -5.90 -3.97
N CYS A 133 5.74 -6.17 -2.98
CA CYS A 133 6.29 -5.11 -2.12
C CYS A 133 7.04 -4.05 -2.94
N GLU A 134 7.95 -4.47 -3.82
CA GLU A 134 8.75 -3.55 -4.64
C GLU A 134 7.88 -2.67 -5.55
N ALA A 135 6.79 -3.20 -6.10
CA ALA A 135 5.85 -2.44 -6.93
C ALA A 135 5.09 -1.38 -6.13
N TYR A 136 4.61 -1.72 -4.94
CA TYR A 136 3.88 -0.79 -4.07
C TYR A 136 4.80 0.26 -3.43
N GLU A 137 6.02 -0.12 -3.08
CA GLU A 137 7.04 0.84 -2.64
C GLU A 137 7.34 1.87 -3.73
N ALA A 138 7.36 1.47 -5.00
CA ALA A 138 7.53 2.38 -6.12
C ALA A 138 6.31 3.31 -6.31
N ILE A 139 5.08 2.84 -6.07
CA ILE A 139 3.88 3.69 -6.05
C ILE A 139 3.99 4.73 -4.94
N LEU A 140 4.33 4.31 -3.72
CA LEU A 140 4.49 5.21 -2.58
C LEU A 140 5.57 6.25 -2.85
N ALA A 141 6.70 5.84 -3.44
CA ALA A 141 7.77 6.77 -3.83
C ALA A 141 7.28 7.80 -4.88
N GLU A 142 6.44 7.39 -5.83
CA GLU A 142 5.85 8.29 -6.82
C GLU A 142 4.89 9.30 -6.19
N ILE A 143 4.03 8.86 -5.26
CA ILE A 143 3.17 9.76 -4.47
C ILE A 143 4.02 10.81 -3.75
N MET A 144 5.09 10.39 -3.08
CA MET A 144 6.00 11.30 -2.37
C MET A 144 6.75 12.24 -3.32
N ARG A 145 7.17 11.76 -4.50
CA ARG A 145 7.86 12.57 -5.52
C ARG A 145 6.98 13.71 -6.03
N ARG A 146 5.66 13.51 -6.02
CA ARG A 146 4.64 14.50 -6.41
C ARG A 146 4.13 15.31 -5.22
N SER A 147 4.83 15.31 -4.08
CA SER A 147 4.40 16.00 -2.86
C SER A 147 3.00 15.59 -2.40
N GLY A 148 2.63 14.33 -2.63
CA GLY A 148 1.32 13.79 -2.28
C GLY A 148 0.22 14.04 -3.32
N ASP A 149 0.48 14.73 -4.43
CA ASP A 149 -0.54 14.98 -5.46
C ASP A 149 -1.04 13.67 -6.09
N VAL A 150 -2.23 13.27 -5.67
CA VAL A 150 -3.01 12.15 -6.22
C VAL A 150 -4.22 12.64 -7.02
N PHE A 151 -4.50 13.95 -7.00
CA PHE A 151 -5.70 14.56 -7.59
C PHE A 151 -5.49 14.87 -9.08
N SER A 152 -4.33 15.41 -9.45
CA SER A 152 -4.10 15.83 -10.86
C SER A 152 -4.06 14.65 -11.82
N SER A 153 -3.63 13.50 -11.33
CA SER A 153 -3.70 12.22 -12.04
C SER A 153 -3.36 11.09 -11.08
N ARG A 154 -3.98 9.93 -11.29
CA ARG A 154 -3.71 8.75 -10.50
C ARG A 154 -2.22 8.36 -10.54
N PRO A 155 -1.52 8.26 -9.39
CA PRO A 155 -0.12 7.86 -9.36
C PRO A 155 0.06 6.44 -9.92
N THR A 156 0.86 6.29 -10.96
CA THR A 156 1.20 4.99 -11.53
C THR A 156 2.71 4.82 -11.61
N ILE A 157 3.18 3.58 -11.49
CA ILE A 157 4.57 3.28 -11.80
C ILE A 157 4.79 3.44 -13.31
N SER A 158 5.85 4.16 -13.68
CA SER A 158 6.19 4.39 -15.09
C SER A 158 6.38 3.06 -15.82
N VAL A 159 6.16 3.05 -17.14
CA VAL A 159 6.40 1.86 -17.99
C VAL A 159 7.84 1.34 -17.79
N TYR A 160 8.81 2.23 -17.60
CA TYR A 160 10.19 1.86 -17.28
C TYR A 160 10.34 1.17 -15.92
N ALA A 161 9.65 1.63 -14.88
CA ALA A 161 9.64 0.95 -13.59
C ALA A 161 8.98 -0.44 -13.70
N LYS A 162 7.88 -0.56 -14.47
CA LYS A 162 7.25 -1.87 -14.80
C LYS A 162 8.23 -2.79 -15.54
N VAL A 163 8.95 -2.28 -16.53
CA VAL A 163 9.98 -3.01 -17.29
C VAL A 163 11.16 -3.41 -16.42
N LYS A 164 11.66 -2.53 -15.55
CA LYS A 164 12.75 -2.82 -14.61
C LYS A 164 12.35 -3.89 -13.59
N LEU A 165 11.13 -3.83 -13.06
CA LEU A 165 10.55 -4.88 -12.22
C LEU A 165 10.46 -6.21 -12.99
N GLY A 166 9.99 -6.18 -14.24
CA GLY A 166 9.96 -7.35 -15.13
C GLY A 166 11.34 -7.94 -15.42
N PHE A 167 12.32 -7.10 -15.75
CA PHE A 167 13.70 -7.48 -16.06
C PHE A 167 14.45 -8.03 -14.83
N LYS A 168 14.29 -7.40 -13.66
CA LYS A 168 14.83 -7.90 -12.39
C LYS A 168 14.23 -9.26 -12.01
N THR A 169 12.96 -9.48 -12.33
CA THR A 169 12.28 -10.77 -12.16
C THR A 169 12.87 -11.83 -13.09
N TRP A 170 13.09 -11.48 -14.36
CA TRP A 170 13.66 -12.37 -15.38
C TRP A 170 15.10 -12.80 -15.06
N LEU A 171 15.98 -11.85 -14.72
CA LEU A 171 17.37 -12.14 -14.34
C LEU A 171 17.45 -13.05 -13.09
N ARG A 172 16.57 -12.84 -12.11
CA ARG A 172 16.54 -13.66 -10.88
C ARG A 172 16.02 -15.06 -11.14
N LYS A 173 15.02 -15.22 -12.02
CA LYS A 173 14.61 -16.56 -12.48
C LYS A 173 15.79 -17.28 -13.13
N GLN A 174 16.53 -16.63 -14.04
CA GLN A 174 17.72 -17.22 -14.68
C GLN A 174 18.79 -17.64 -13.66
N PHE A 175 19.07 -16.81 -12.65
CA PHE A 175 20.05 -17.14 -11.60
C PHE A 175 19.62 -18.34 -10.71
N LEU A 176 18.32 -18.49 -10.44
CA LEU A 176 17.74 -19.64 -9.73
C LEU A 176 17.74 -20.93 -10.58
N PHE A 177 17.76 -20.82 -11.92
CA PHE A 177 17.88 -21.95 -12.84
C PHE A 177 19.34 -22.39 -13.03
N LEU A 178 20.30 -21.47 -12.93
CA LEU A 178 21.74 -21.73 -13.11
C LEU A 178 22.45 -22.22 -11.82
N THR A 179 21.77 -22.20 -10.68
CA THR A 179 22.28 -22.72 -9.39
C THR A 179 21.65 -24.07 -9.01
N ARG A 180 21.06 -24.76 -9.99
CA ARG A 180 20.76 -26.20 -9.98
C ARG A 180 21.93 -26.97 -10.58
#